data_AF-A0A3N5M3I9-F1
#
_entry.id   AF-A0A3N5M3I9-F1
#
_cell.length_a   1.000
_cell.length_b   1.000
_cell.length_c   1.000
_cell.angle_alpha   90.00
_cell.angle_beta   90.00
_cell.angle_gamma   90.00
#
_symmetry.space_group_name_H-M   'P 1'
#
loop_
_entity.id
_entity.type
_entity.pdbx_description
1 polymer ?
#
loop_
_entity_poly.entity_id
_entity_poly.type
_entity_poly.pdbx_seq_one_letter_code
_entity_poly.pdbx_strand_id
1 'polypeptide(L)'
;MTPYLLKLGLIFFWALWLSIVFLTNLFDGLKALKILPPQWKLASGNYEKVASAARKYTLPNWVNGALFGGVVLWEGLSAALMWRSFAGSLGLGVIDSGLALAGFALSAGLWAIMMIADEIFGYYDGESQHLLLFIANLVTLIVIYLLP
;
A
#
# COMPACT_ATOMS: atom_id res chain seq x y z
N MET A 1 -12.04 4.73 25.40
CA MET A 1 -10.86 4.49 24.54
C MET A 1 -9.95 5.69 24.68
N THR A 2 -8.71 5.52 25.17
CA THR A 2 -7.79 6.65 25.30
C THR A 2 -7.29 7.08 23.91
N PRO A 3 -6.90 8.35 23.72
CA PRO A 3 -6.31 8.81 22.45
C PRO A 3 -5.14 7.93 21.98
N TYR A 4 -4.29 7.49 22.90
CA TYR A 4 -3.22 6.52 22.64
C TYR A 4 -3.74 5.21 22.01
N LEU A 5 -4.76 4.56 22.60
CA LEU A 5 -5.30 3.31 22.08
C LEU A 5 -5.93 3.48 20.68
N LEU A 6 -6.48 4.66 20.38
CA LEU A 6 -6.98 4.99 19.05
C LEU A 6 -5.86 5.09 18.03
N LYS A 7 -4.81 5.86 18.32
CA LYS A 7 -3.65 5.99 17.42
C LYS A 7 -2.99 4.63 17.18
N LEU A 8 -2.80 3.86 18.24
CA LEU A 8 -2.22 2.52 18.17
C LEU A 8 -3.08 1.57 17.32
N GLY A 9 -4.40 1.60 17.52
CA GLY A 9 -5.35 0.81 16.73
C GLY A 9 -5.37 1.19 15.25
N LEU A 10 -5.24 2.48 14.93
CA LEU A 10 -5.14 2.95 13.55
C LEU A 10 -3.85 2.49 12.86
N ILE A 11 -2.71 2.61 13.54
CA ILE A 11 -1.42 2.11 13.00
C ILE A 11 -1.50 0.60 12.78
N PHE A 12 -2.04 -0.14 13.75
CA PHE A 12 -2.25 -1.58 13.62
C PHE A 12 -3.13 -1.94 12.43
N PHE A 13 -4.27 -1.25 12.28
CA PHE A 13 -5.18 -1.45 11.17
C PHE A 13 -4.48 -1.27 9.82
N TRP A 14 -3.76 -0.17 9.63
CA TRP A 14 -3.05 0.10 8.39
C TRP A 14 -1.91 -0.88 8.13
N ALA A 15 -1.15 -1.26 9.17
CA ALA A 15 -0.11 -2.27 9.05
C ALA A 15 -0.68 -3.62 8.58
N LEU A 16 -1.80 -4.05 9.17
CA LEU A 16 -2.47 -5.30 8.81
C LEU A 16 -3.05 -5.24 7.40
N TRP A 17 -3.76 -4.16 7.06
CA TRP A 17 -4.38 -3.99 5.76
C TRP A 17 -3.33 -3.95 4.64
N LEU A 18 -2.26 -3.16 4.79
CA LEU A 18 -1.16 -3.11 3.82
C LEU A 18 -0.43 -4.45 3.72
N SER A 19 -0.34 -5.23 4.80
CA SER A 19 0.23 -6.59 4.73
C SER A 19 -0.61 -7.51 3.85
N ILE A 20 -1.94 -7.42 3.93
CA ILE A 20 -2.84 -8.19 3.07
C ILE A 20 -2.69 -7.75 1.61
N VAL A 21 -2.65 -6.44 1.36
CA VAL A 21 -2.43 -5.88 0.01
C VAL A 21 -1.09 -6.36 -0.55
N PHE A 22 0.00 -6.17 0.19
CA PHE A 22 1.34 -6.64 -0.15
C PHE A 22 1.35 -8.15 -0.48
N LEU A 23 0.79 -9.00 0.39
CA LEU A 23 0.80 -10.44 0.19
C LEU A 23 0.00 -10.85 -1.04
N THR A 24 -1.19 -10.29 -1.22
CA THR A 24 -2.03 -10.59 -2.40
C THR A 24 -1.40 -10.11 -3.70
N ASN A 25 -0.72 -8.96 -3.71
CA ASN A 25 0.03 -8.49 -4.88
C ASN A 25 1.33 -9.31 -5.10
N LEU A 26 2.05 -9.65 -4.04
CA LEU A 26 3.24 -10.51 -4.12
C LEU A 26 2.88 -11.85 -4.76
N PHE A 27 1.81 -12.50 -4.30
CA PHE A 27 1.34 -13.75 -4.87
C PHE A 27 0.89 -13.59 -6.32
N ASP A 28 0.27 -12.47 -6.68
CA ASP A 28 -0.10 -12.19 -8.06
C ASP A 28 1.14 -12.05 -8.97
N GLY A 29 2.19 -11.36 -8.51
CA GLY A 29 3.48 -11.29 -9.19
C GLY A 29 4.13 -12.66 -9.35
N LEU A 30 4.12 -13.49 -8.29
CA LEU A 30 4.64 -14.85 -8.35
C LEU A 30 3.84 -15.74 -9.34
N LYS A 31 2.53 -15.53 -9.50
CA LYS A 31 1.74 -16.19 -10.55
C LYS A 31 2.16 -15.72 -11.94
N ALA A 32 2.36 -14.42 -12.14
CA ALA A 32 2.83 -13.87 -13.42
C ALA A 32 4.21 -14.42 -13.82
N LEU A 33 5.08 -14.65 -12.84
CA LEU A 33 6.38 -15.30 -13.01
C LEU A 33 6.30 -16.83 -13.15
N LYS A 34 5.11 -17.42 -13.09
CA LYS A 34 4.86 -18.88 -13.13
C LYS A 34 5.52 -19.66 -11.99
N ILE A 35 5.85 -18.99 -10.88
CA ILE A 35 6.35 -19.62 -9.65
C ILE A 35 5.20 -20.25 -8.88
N LEU A 36 4.05 -19.57 -8.84
CA LEU A 36 2.81 -20.11 -8.27
C LEU A 36 1.90 -20.67 -9.38
N PRO A 37 1.12 -21.72 -9.06
CA PRO A 37 0.26 -22.34 -10.05
C PRO A 37 -0.96 -21.45 -10.36
N PRO A 38 -1.57 -21.58 -11.55
CA PRO A 38 -2.71 -20.73 -11.96
C PRO A 38 -3.91 -20.76 -11.00
N GLN A 39 -4.16 -21.91 -10.35
CA GLN A 39 -5.24 -22.12 -9.39
C GLN A 39 -5.01 -21.47 -8.02
N TRP A 40 -3.85 -20.85 -7.77
CA TRP A 40 -3.60 -20.11 -6.53
C TRP A 40 -4.61 -18.95 -6.42
N LYS A 41 -5.43 -18.98 -5.37
CA LYS A 41 -6.59 -18.09 -5.21
C LYS A 41 -6.27 -16.76 -4.54
N LEU A 42 -5.29 -16.75 -3.65
CA LEU A 42 -4.92 -15.56 -2.88
C LEU A 42 -3.99 -14.69 -3.73
N ALA A 43 -4.55 -14.02 -4.73
CA ALA A 43 -3.87 -13.10 -5.63
C ALA A 43 -4.82 -11.96 -5.98
N SER A 44 -4.32 -10.73 -6.07
CA SER A 44 -5.14 -9.54 -6.27
C SER A 44 -5.67 -9.39 -7.71
N GLY A 45 -4.97 -9.97 -8.70
CA GLY A 45 -5.21 -9.74 -10.12
C GLY A 45 -4.74 -8.36 -10.61
N ASN A 46 -4.04 -7.59 -9.77
CA ASN A 46 -3.57 -6.25 -10.11
C ASN A 46 -2.42 -6.26 -11.13
N TYR A 47 -1.64 -7.34 -11.26
CA TYR A 47 -0.61 -7.44 -12.29
C TYR A 47 -1.20 -7.32 -13.69
N GLU A 48 -2.32 -8.00 -13.96
CA GLU A 48 -2.98 -7.93 -15.27
C GLU A 48 -3.57 -6.53 -15.53
N LYS A 49 -4.02 -5.83 -14.48
CA LYS A 49 -4.48 -4.43 -14.60
C LYS A 49 -3.33 -3.51 -15.00
N VAL A 50 -2.18 -3.62 -14.33
CA VAL A 50 -0.96 -2.85 -14.69
C VAL A 50 -0.56 -3.15 -16.13
N ALA A 51 -0.49 -4.43 -16.50
CA ALA A 51 -0.14 -4.84 -17.84
C ALA A 51 -1.14 -4.28 -18.88
N SER A 52 -2.44 -4.30 -18.58
CA SER A 52 -3.50 -3.79 -19.45
C SER A 52 -3.44 -2.27 -19.62
N ALA A 53 -3.23 -1.52 -18.53
CA ALA A 53 -3.05 -0.06 -18.58
C ALA A 53 -1.83 0.33 -19.43
N ALA A 54 -0.73 -0.42 -19.30
CA ALA A 54 0.50 -0.22 -20.06
C ALA A 54 0.40 -0.57 -21.57
N ARG A 55 -0.63 -1.34 -22.01
CA ARG A 55 -0.77 -1.75 -23.42
C ARG A 55 -0.88 -0.57 -24.37
N LYS A 56 -1.44 0.55 -23.92
CA LYS A 56 -1.56 1.80 -24.70
C LYS A 56 -0.22 2.25 -25.28
N TYR A 57 0.87 1.97 -24.59
CA TYR A 57 2.22 2.40 -24.98
C TYR A 57 3.09 1.27 -25.54
N THR A 58 2.52 0.09 -25.82
CA THR A 58 3.25 -1.07 -26.37
C THR A 58 4.54 -1.40 -25.59
N LEU A 59 4.50 -1.28 -24.27
CA LEU A 59 5.68 -1.44 -23.43
C LEU A 59 6.15 -2.91 -23.39
N PRO A 60 7.47 -3.15 -23.31
CA PRO A 60 8.00 -4.49 -23.08
C PRO A 60 7.47 -5.09 -21.77
N ASN A 61 7.22 -6.40 -21.75
CA ASN A 61 6.66 -7.10 -20.57
C ASN A 61 7.47 -6.91 -19.28
N TRP A 62 8.79 -6.75 -19.37
CA TRP A 62 9.62 -6.52 -18.18
C TRP A 62 9.30 -5.17 -17.50
N VAL A 63 8.82 -4.18 -18.24
CA VAL A 63 8.40 -2.87 -17.69
C VAL A 63 7.17 -3.06 -16.81
N ASN A 64 6.20 -3.86 -17.22
CA ASN A 64 5.02 -4.19 -16.40
C ASN A 64 5.44 -4.87 -15.09
N GLY A 65 6.40 -5.81 -15.18
CA GLY A 65 7.01 -6.44 -14.02
C GLY A 65 7.72 -5.45 -13.10
N ALA A 66 8.46 -4.49 -13.65
CA ALA A 66 9.15 -3.46 -12.88
C ALA A 66 8.18 -2.49 -12.18
N LEU A 67 7.16 -2.01 -12.90
CA LEU A 67 6.12 -1.14 -12.35
C LEU A 67 5.36 -1.83 -11.21
N PHE A 68 4.89 -3.06 -11.45
CA PHE A 68 4.18 -3.84 -10.45
C PHE A 68 5.08 -4.22 -9.26
N GLY A 69 6.33 -4.61 -9.52
CA GLY A 69 7.31 -4.89 -8.48
C GLY A 69 7.61 -3.67 -7.61
N GLY A 70 7.64 -2.47 -8.21
CA GLY A 70 7.75 -1.20 -7.49
C GLY A 70 6.59 -0.98 -6.51
N VAL A 71 5.35 -1.21 -6.96
CA VAL A 71 4.14 -1.15 -6.11
C VAL A 71 4.24 -2.14 -4.94
N VAL A 72 4.54 -3.41 -5.23
CA VAL A 72 4.68 -4.47 -4.20
C VAL A 72 5.75 -4.09 -3.17
N LEU A 73 6.91 -3.58 -3.61
CA LEU A 73 7.96 -3.15 -2.71
C LEU A 73 7.51 -1.98 -1.81
N TRP A 74 6.80 -0.99 -2.38
CA TRP A 74 6.28 0.15 -1.64
C TRP A 74 5.30 -0.26 -0.55
N GLU A 75 4.40 -1.20 -0.87
CA GLU A 75 3.43 -1.76 0.08
C GLU A 75 4.13 -2.47 1.24
N GLY A 76 5.11 -3.33 0.92
CA GLY A 76 5.88 -4.06 1.91
C GLY A 76 6.68 -3.15 2.84
N LEU A 77 7.34 -2.12 2.30
CA LEU A 77 8.09 -1.13 3.09
C LEU A 77 7.16 -0.32 4.00
N SER A 78 6.01 0.12 3.48
CA SER A 78 5.02 0.86 4.26
C SER A 78 4.47 0.00 5.42
N ALA A 79 4.08 -1.24 5.14
CA ALA A 79 3.62 -2.19 6.15
C ALA A 79 4.69 -2.44 7.22
N ALA A 80 5.95 -2.65 6.82
CA ALA A 80 7.04 -2.91 7.74
C ALA A 80 7.29 -1.74 8.71
N LEU A 81 7.28 -0.50 8.22
CA LEU A 81 7.43 0.68 9.07
C LEU A 81 6.26 0.84 10.05
N MET A 82 5.03 0.61 9.60
CA MET A 82 3.86 0.67 10.46
C MET A 82 3.85 -0.44 11.52
N TRP A 83 4.26 -1.67 11.17
CA TRP A 83 4.45 -2.75 12.16
C TRP A 83 5.52 -2.40 13.19
N ARG A 84 6.64 -1.81 12.77
CA ARG A 84 7.69 -1.37 13.70
C ARG A 84 7.21 -0.25 14.61
N SER A 85 6.47 0.73 14.09
CA SER A 85 5.84 1.78 14.91
C SER A 85 4.85 1.17 15.92
N PHE A 86 3.96 0.26 15.48
CA PHE A 86 3.02 -0.43 16.35
C PHE A 86 3.73 -1.21 17.46
N ALA A 87 4.65 -2.09 17.09
CA ALA A 87 5.38 -2.94 18.04
C ALA A 87 6.23 -2.11 19.02
N GLY A 88 6.88 -1.06 18.52
CA GLY A 88 7.65 -0.12 19.34
C GLY A 88 6.79 0.73 20.28
N SER A 89 5.50 0.91 19.98
CA SER A 89 4.58 1.71 20.81
C SER A 89 3.82 0.87 21.85
N LEU A 90 3.81 -0.46 21.73
CA LEU A 90 3.06 -1.35 22.62
C LEU A 90 3.49 -1.19 24.09
N GLY A 91 2.51 -0.92 24.95
CA GLY A 91 2.73 -0.82 26.40
C GLY A 91 3.46 0.45 26.87
N LEU A 92 3.90 1.33 25.97
CA LEU A 92 4.62 2.56 26.32
C LEU A 92 3.68 3.73 26.64
N GLY A 93 2.42 3.68 26.20
CA GLY A 93 1.46 4.78 26.37
C GLY A 93 1.71 5.97 25.44
N VAL A 94 2.71 5.88 24.56
CA VAL A 94 3.06 6.87 23.54
C VAL A 94 3.32 6.18 22.21
N ILE A 95 3.09 6.89 21.10
CA ILE A 95 3.34 6.38 19.75
C ILE A 95 4.74 6.78 19.28
N ASP A 96 5.47 5.86 18.64
CA ASP A 96 6.63 6.19 17.82
C ASP A 96 6.18 6.92 16.56
N SER A 97 6.11 8.25 16.68
CA SER A 97 5.60 9.16 15.65
C SER A 97 6.52 9.23 14.43
N GLY A 98 7.83 9.01 14.61
CA GLY A 98 8.80 9.02 13.50
C GLY A 98 8.57 7.87 12.54
N LEU A 99 8.45 6.64 13.05
CA LEU A 99 8.15 5.46 12.24
C LEU A 99 6.72 5.50 11.70
N ALA A 100 5.75 5.99 12.48
CA ALA A 100 4.38 6.17 12.00
C ALA A 100 4.35 7.10 10.79
N LEU A 101 4.96 8.29 10.89
CA LEU A 101 5.03 9.25 9.79
C LEU A 101 5.69 8.67 8.55
N ALA A 102 6.83 7.99 8.72
CA ALA A 102 7.51 7.39 7.58
C ALA A 102 6.64 6.32 6.88
N GLY A 103 5.95 5.47 7.64
CA GLY A 103 5.02 4.48 7.10
C GLY A 103 3.84 5.10 6.36
N PHE A 104 3.17 6.09 6.98
CA PHE A 104 2.06 6.80 6.35
C PHE A 104 2.47 7.63 5.15
N ALA A 105 3.65 8.27 5.19
CA ALA A 105 4.18 9.03 4.06
C ALA A 105 4.51 8.13 2.87
N LEU A 106 5.10 6.95 3.11
CA LEU A 106 5.31 5.97 2.03
C LEU A 106 3.98 5.46 1.46
N SER A 107 3.00 5.15 2.31
CA SER A 107 1.69 4.68 1.83
C SER A 107 0.94 5.78 1.06
N ALA A 108 0.92 7.01 1.55
CA ALA A 108 0.34 8.14 0.83
C ALA A 108 1.07 8.39 -0.50
N GLY A 109 2.40 8.28 -0.52
CA GLY A 109 3.20 8.38 -1.73
C GLY A 109 2.85 7.31 -2.76
N LEU A 110 2.61 6.07 -2.32
CA LEU A 110 2.13 5.00 -3.19
C LEU A 110 0.81 5.37 -3.87
N TRP A 111 -0.19 5.82 -3.11
CA TRP A 111 -1.49 6.18 -3.70
C TRP A 111 -1.39 7.41 -4.61
N ALA A 112 -0.58 8.39 -4.26
CA ALA A 112 -0.33 9.56 -5.10
C ALA A 112 0.32 9.17 -6.44
N ILE A 113 1.31 8.27 -6.45
CA ILE A 113 1.93 7.84 -7.71
C ILE A 113 1.00 6.96 -8.55
N MET A 114 0.10 6.19 -7.91
CA MET A 114 -0.95 5.48 -8.64
C MET A 114 -1.93 6.44 -9.32
N MET A 115 -2.34 7.54 -8.67
CA MET A 115 -3.15 8.58 -9.32
C MET A 115 -2.43 9.22 -10.52
N ILE A 116 -1.12 9.50 -10.40
CA ILE A 116 -0.32 9.98 -11.52
C ILE A 116 -0.27 8.93 -12.65
N ALA A 117 -0.14 7.65 -12.30
CA ALA A 117 -0.17 6.56 -13.27
C ALA A 117 -1.53 6.44 -13.97
N ASP A 118 -2.65 6.60 -13.25
CA ASP A 118 -4.00 6.59 -13.82
C ASP A 118 -4.12 7.64 -14.94
N GLU A 119 -3.59 8.85 -14.71
CA GLU A 119 -3.57 9.93 -15.70
C GLU A 119 -2.64 9.62 -16.88
N ILE A 120 -1.42 9.15 -16.61
CA ILE A 120 -0.44 8.81 -17.67
C ILE A 120 -0.99 7.70 -18.57
N PHE A 121 -1.55 6.63 -17.99
CA PHE A 121 -2.05 5.48 -18.73
C PHE A 121 -3.49 5.68 -19.24
N GLY A 122 -4.22 6.67 -18.73
CA GLY A 122 -5.64 6.88 -19.00
C GLY A 122 -6.50 5.72 -18.48
N TYR A 123 -6.14 5.15 -17.33
CA TYR A 123 -6.80 4.00 -16.72
C TYR A 123 -7.50 4.41 -15.41
N TYR A 124 -8.77 4.81 -15.50
CA TYR A 124 -9.49 5.45 -14.39
C TYR A 124 -10.36 4.53 -13.53
N ASP A 125 -10.44 3.23 -13.85
CA ASP A 125 -11.30 2.28 -13.13
C ASP A 125 -10.99 2.22 -11.62
N GLY A 126 -9.75 2.50 -11.22
CA GLY A 126 -9.27 2.48 -9.83
C GLY A 126 -9.06 3.87 -9.19
N GLU A 127 -9.19 4.96 -9.94
CA GLU A 127 -8.73 6.29 -9.49
C GLU A 127 -9.42 6.74 -8.20
N SER A 128 -10.75 6.56 -8.13
CA SER A 128 -11.52 6.89 -6.92
C SER A 128 -11.03 6.13 -5.68
N GLN A 129 -10.58 4.88 -5.84
CA GLN A 129 -10.04 4.09 -4.74
C GLN A 129 -8.67 4.61 -4.32
N HIS A 130 -7.80 4.94 -5.28
CA HIS A 130 -6.49 5.54 -5.00
C HIS A 130 -6.64 6.88 -4.25
N LEU A 131 -7.55 7.75 -4.71
CA LEU A 131 -7.85 9.01 -4.04
C LEU A 131 -8.37 8.81 -2.60
N LEU A 132 -9.31 7.89 -2.41
CA LEU A 132 -9.84 7.60 -1.08
C LEU A 132 -8.77 7.06 -0.13
N LEU A 133 -7.89 6.17 -0.60
CA LEU A 133 -6.79 5.63 0.18
C LEU A 133 -5.74 6.70 0.51
N PHE A 134 -5.44 7.58 -0.43
CA PHE A 134 -4.58 8.75 -0.22
C PHE A 134 -5.15 9.65 0.89
N ILE A 135 -6.41 10.06 0.78
CA ILE A 135 -7.09 10.90 1.77
C ILE A 135 -7.15 10.20 3.13
N ALA A 136 -7.51 8.92 3.16
CA ALA A 136 -7.62 8.16 4.41
C ALA A 136 -6.27 8.05 5.14
N ASN A 137 -5.15 7.92 4.40
CA ASN A 137 -3.80 7.97 4.98
C ASN A 137 -3.51 9.35 5.58
N LEU A 138 -3.79 10.44 4.86
CA LEU A 138 -3.57 11.80 5.36
C LEU A 138 -4.42 12.12 6.59
N VAL A 139 -5.71 11.76 6.57
CA VAL A 139 -6.61 11.94 7.72
C VAL A 139 -6.12 11.12 8.92
N THR A 140 -5.68 9.88 8.71
CA THR A 140 -5.12 9.07 9.80
C THR A 140 -3.87 9.71 10.39
N LEU A 141 -2.98 10.24 9.54
CA LEU A 141 -1.79 10.94 9.98
C LEU A 141 -2.14 12.18 10.81
N ILE A 142 -3.10 12.98 10.36
CA ILE A 142 -3.63 14.13 11.11
C ILE A 142 -4.14 13.68 12.49
N VAL A 143 -4.90 12.59 12.55
CA VAL A 143 -5.40 12.02 13.81
C VAL A 143 -4.26 11.60 14.75
N ILE A 144 -3.21 10.97 14.22
CA ILE A 144 -2.04 10.56 15.01
C ILE A 144 -1.33 11.76 15.64
N TYR A 145 -1.22 12.87 14.91
CA TYR A 145 -0.47 14.05 15.34
C TYR A 145 -1.29 15.08 16.14
N LEU A 146 -2.58 15.25 15.84
CA LEU A 146 -3.40 16.31 16.44
C LEU A 146 -4.25 15.85 17.62
N LEU A 147 -4.57 14.56 17.73
CA LEU A 147 -5.20 14.09 18.97
C LEU A 147 -4.19 14.16 20.12
N PRO A 148 -4.65 14.44 21.35
CA PRO A 148 -3.80 14.43 22.53
C PRO A 148 -3.21 13.06 22.86
#